data_AF-A0A2D6QV36-F1
#
_entry.id   AF-A0A2D6QV36-F1
#
_cell.length_a   1.000
_cell.length_b   1.000
_cell.length_c   1.000
_cell.angle_alpha   90.00
_cell.angle_beta   90.00
_cell.angle_gamma   90.00
#
_symmetry.space_group_name_H-M   'P 1'
#
loop_
_entity.id
_entity.type
_entity.pdbx_description
1 polymer ?
#
loop_
_entity_poly.entity_id
_entity_poly.type
_entity_poly.pdbx_seq_one_letter_code
_entity_poly.pdbx_strand_id
1 'polypeptide(L)'
;MNEHPRRVFEAFQAGAKIASGSDAGVSRHGKNARELEWYVDIGLTEMEAIVTATVNAADLLGEPELGTLEAGKLADVIAVSESPLENISALTDVDFVMKGGTVYVGLHP
;
A
#
# COMPACT_ATOMS: atom_id res chain seq x y z
N MET A 1 23.98 0.17 4.20
CA MET A 1 22.54 0.04 4.44
C MET A 1 22.36 0.03 5.96
N ASN A 2 21.58 0.96 6.52
CA ASN A 2 21.45 1.15 7.97
C ASN A 2 20.72 -0.06 8.61
N GLU A 3 20.93 -0.32 9.90
CA GLU A 3 20.46 -1.56 10.56
C GLU A 3 18.94 -1.64 10.79
N HIS A 4 18.23 -0.50 10.89
CA HIS A 4 16.81 -0.45 11.24
C HIS A 4 15.84 -1.02 10.18
N PRO A 5 15.95 -0.69 8.88
CA PRO A 5 15.05 -1.22 7.84
C PRO A 5 15.16 -2.75 7.70
N ARG A 6 16.33 -3.33 8.00
CA ARG A 6 16.59 -4.76 7.86
C ARG A 6 15.72 -5.63 8.78
N ARG A 7 15.32 -5.10 9.94
CA ARG A 7 14.52 -5.85 10.92
C ARG A 7 13.13 -6.19 10.40
N VAL A 8 12.53 -5.31 9.61
CA VAL A 8 11.22 -5.56 9.00
C VAL A 8 11.32 -6.73 8.01
N PHE A 9 12.36 -6.73 7.18
CA PHE A 9 12.60 -7.84 6.25
C PHE A 9 12.89 -9.17 6.97
N GLU A 10 13.69 -9.14 8.04
CA GLU A 10 13.93 -10.34 8.87
C GLU A 10 12.63 -10.89 9.48
N ALA A 11 11.74 -10.02 9.98
CA ALA A 11 10.45 -10.43 10.51
C ALA A 11 9.54 -11.02 9.42
N PHE A 12 9.51 -10.40 8.24
CA PHE A 12 8.79 -10.89 7.08
C PHE A 12 9.28 -12.30 6.67
N GLN A 13 10.60 -12.49 6.56
CA GLN A 13 11.21 -13.80 6.27
C GLN A 13 10.94 -14.84 7.35
N ALA A 14 10.75 -14.41 8.60
CA ALA A 14 10.33 -15.28 9.70
C ALA A 14 8.83 -15.62 9.68
N GLY A 15 8.06 -15.13 8.70
CA GLY A 15 6.64 -15.41 8.52
C GLY A 15 5.70 -14.45 9.24
N ALA A 16 6.20 -13.32 9.77
CA ALA A 16 5.33 -12.30 10.34
C ALA A 16 4.49 -11.61 9.24
N LYS A 17 3.20 -11.40 9.50
CA LYS A 17 2.36 -10.53 8.67
C LYS A 17 2.76 -9.07 8.91
N ILE A 18 3.06 -8.34 7.84
CA ILE A 18 3.45 -6.93 7.89
C ILE A 18 2.30 -6.07 7.34
N ALA A 19 1.86 -5.09 8.13
CA ALA A 19 0.92 -4.07 7.70
C ALA A 19 1.64 -2.72 7.58
N SER A 20 1.38 -1.98 6.50
CA SER A 20 2.06 -0.72 6.20
C SER A 20 1.68 0.38 7.19
N GLY A 21 2.67 1.16 7.65
CA GLY A 21 2.46 2.31 8.52
C GLY A 21 3.64 3.29 8.47
N SER A 22 3.40 4.52 8.00
CA SER A 22 4.46 5.51 7.69
C SER A 22 4.73 6.55 8.79
N ASP A 23 4.01 6.45 9.91
CA ASP A 23 4.03 7.44 11.01
C ASP A 23 3.81 8.90 10.49
N ALA A 24 2.90 9.04 9.52
CA ALA A 24 2.53 10.34 8.95
C ALA A 24 1.92 11.24 10.03
N GLY A 25 2.51 12.42 10.18
CA GLY A 25 2.39 13.27 11.37
C GLY A 25 3.77 13.59 11.93
N VAL A 26 4.69 12.61 11.95
CA VAL A 26 6.13 12.84 12.01
C VAL A 26 6.67 13.12 10.61
N SER A 27 6.33 12.24 9.66
CA SER A 27 6.55 12.48 8.23
C SER A 27 5.43 13.36 7.65
N ARG A 28 5.70 14.02 6.51
CA ARG A 28 4.71 14.89 5.86
C ARG A 28 3.54 14.05 5.31
N HIS A 29 2.32 14.41 5.69
CA HIS A 29 1.11 13.83 5.09
C HIS A 29 1.08 13.95 3.57
N GLY A 30 0.58 12.90 2.91
CA GLY A 30 0.54 12.80 1.44
C GLY A 30 1.82 12.21 0.83
N LYS A 31 2.78 11.79 1.65
CA LYS A 31 3.97 11.03 1.21
C LYS A 31 3.98 9.58 1.71
N ASN A 32 2.84 9.10 2.17
CA ASN A 32 2.69 7.80 2.84
C ASN A 32 3.08 6.62 1.93
N ALA A 33 2.79 6.71 0.62
CA ALA A 33 3.05 5.63 -0.32
C ALA A 33 4.55 5.32 -0.51
N ARG A 34 5.45 6.23 -0.10
CA ARG A 34 6.90 5.98 -0.10
C ARG A 34 7.32 4.84 0.82
N GLU A 35 6.49 4.49 1.81
CA GLU A 35 6.74 3.32 2.66
C GLU A 35 6.84 2.03 1.82
N LEU A 36 6.08 1.92 0.73
CA LEU A 36 6.10 0.75 -0.14
C LEU A 36 7.39 0.68 -0.97
N GLU A 37 7.94 1.84 -1.36
CA GLU A 37 9.29 1.91 -1.97
C GLU A 37 10.33 1.33 -1.01
N TRP A 38 10.24 1.68 0.28
CA TRP A 38 11.16 1.16 1.29
C TRP A 38 10.99 -0.34 1.54
N TYR A 39 9.77 -0.87 1.48
CA TYR A 39 9.57 -2.32 1.55
C TYR A 39 10.24 -3.06 0.38
N VAL A 40 10.15 -2.51 -0.83
CA VAL A 40 10.84 -3.08 -2.00
C VAL A 40 12.36 -2.96 -1.84
N ASP A 41 12.86 -1.81 -1.40
CA ASP A 41 14.30 -1.58 -1.16
C ASP A 41 14.91 -2.55 -0.14
N ILE A 42 14.13 -3.02 0.85
CA ILE A 42 14.59 -3.99 1.85
C ILE A 42 14.36 -5.46 1.42
N GLY A 43 13.73 -5.70 0.27
CA GLY A 43 13.67 -7.02 -0.37
C GLY A 43 12.29 -7.65 -0.50
N LEU A 44 11.19 -6.95 -0.22
CA LEU A 44 9.86 -7.42 -0.61
C LEU A 44 9.70 -7.24 -2.12
N THR A 45 8.93 -8.12 -2.76
CA THR A 45 8.42 -7.86 -4.11
C THR A 45 7.39 -6.72 -4.10
N GLU A 46 7.13 -6.14 -5.25
CA GLU A 46 6.14 -5.09 -5.45
C GLU A 46 4.75 -5.54 -4.98
N MET A 47 4.37 -6.78 -5.31
CA MET A 47 3.10 -7.36 -4.87
C MET A 47 3.05 -7.53 -3.35
N GLU A 48 4.14 -8.02 -2.73
CA GLU A 48 4.20 -8.17 -1.27
C GLU A 48 4.08 -6.80 -0.58
N ALA A 49 4.72 -5.75 -1.11
CA ALA A 49 4.58 -4.39 -0.62
C ALA A 49 3.12 -3.89 -0.73
N ILE A 50 2.45 -4.10 -1.87
CA ILE A 50 1.02 -3.76 -2.05
C ILE A 50 0.14 -4.50 -1.03
N VAL A 51 0.39 -5.79 -0.79
CA VAL A 51 -0.36 -6.60 0.18
C VAL A 51 -0.21 -6.06 1.60
N THR A 52 0.94 -5.48 1.97
CA THR A 52 1.10 -4.84 3.30
C THR A 52 0.13 -3.68 3.52
N ALA A 53 -0.20 -2.94 2.46
CA ALA A 53 -1.05 -1.76 2.51
C ALA A 53 -2.53 -2.05 2.20
N THR A 54 -2.87 -3.29 1.85
CA THR A 54 -4.22 -3.68 1.45
C THR A 54 -4.75 -4.82 2.32
N VAL A 55 -4.49 -6.07 1.94
CA VAL A 55 -5.03 -7.26 2.63
C VAL A 55 -4.58 -7.30 4.09
N ASN A 56 -3.29 -7.08 4.36
CA ASN A 56 -2.77 -7.16 5.73
C ASN A 56 -3.26 -5.99 6.60
N ALA A 57 -3.44 -4.81 6.01
CA ALA A 57 -4.00 -3.67 6.71
C ALA A 57 -5.48 -3.89 7.05
N ALA A 58 -6.27 -4.43 6.12
CA ALA A 58 -7.67 -4.78 6.35
C ALA A 58 -7.82 -5.86 7.43
N ASP A 59 -6.98 -6.91 7.40
CA ASP A 59 -6.93 -7.96 8.43
C ASP A 59 -6.58 -7.38 9.81
N LEU A 60 -5.58 -6.50 9.89
CA LEU A 60 -5.18 -5.84 11.13
C LEU A 60 -6.28 -4.95 11.72
N LEU A 61 -7.04 -4.25 10.87
CA LEU A 61 -8.14 -3.38 11.29
C LEU A 61 -9.43 -4.15 11.61
N GLY A 62 -9.55 -5.41 11.18
CA GLY A 62 -10.78 -6.19 11.31
C GLY A 62 -11.89 -5.75 10.36
N GLU A 63 -11.51 -5.27 9.17
CA GLU A 63 -12.41 -4.73 8.13
C GLU A 63 -12.43 -5.67 6.90
N PRO A 64 -13.14 -6.81 6.97
CA PRO A 64 -13.12 -7.83 5.93
C PRO A 64 -13.73 -7.37 4.60
N GLU A 65 -14.53 -6.30 4.58
CA GLU A 65 -15.10 -5.73 3.37
C GLU A 65 -14.10 -4.87 2.56
N LEU A 66 -12.86 -4.70 3.03
CA LEU A 66 -11.80 -3.93 2.38
C LEU A 66 -10.64 -4.82 1.90
N GLY A 67 -9.65 -4.18 1.27
CA GLY A 67 -8.33 -4.76 0.98
C GLY A 67 -8.21 -5.61 -0.28
N THR A 68 -9.30 -6.02 -0.93
CA THR A 68 -9.26 -6.70 -2.24
C THR A 68 -10.39 -6.24 -3.16
N LEU A 69 -10.19 -6.44 -4.47
CA LEU A 69 -11.22 -6.18 -5.49
C LEU A 69 -12.03 -7.45 -5.73
N GLU A 70 -13.08 -7.63 -4.94
CA GLU A 70 -13.95 -8.81 -4.99
C GLU A 70 -15.43 -8.40 -4.93
N ALA A 71 -16.30 -9.22 -5.51
CA ALA A 71 -17.73 -8.96 -5.47
C ALA A 71 -18.26 -8.97 -4.02
N GLY A 72 -19.01 -7.93 -3.65
CA GLY A 72 -19.57 -7.77 -2.30
C GLY A 72 -18.70 -6.97 -1.33
N LYS A 73 -17.45 -6.63 -1.69
CA LYS A 73 -16.61 -5.71 -0.93
C LYS A 73 -16.94 -4.25 -1.23
N LEU A 74 -16.47 -3.35 -0.36
CA LEU A 74 -16.62 -1.91 -0.57
C LEU A 74 -15.86 -1.45 -1.82
N ALA A 75 -16.44 -0.50 -2.54
CA ALA A 75 -15.86 0.09 -3.73
C ALA A 75 -14.82 1.16 -3.37
N ASP A 76 -13.71 0.70 -2.77
CA ASP A 76 -12.52 1.48 -2.43
C ASP A 76 -11.41 1.10 -3.40
N VAL A 77 -11.15 1.97 -4.39
CA VAL A 77 -10.32 1.67 -5.55
C VAL A 77 -9.42 2.85 -5.86
N ILE A 78 -8.16 2.58 -6.18
CA ILE A 78 -7.24 3.54 -6.78
C ILE A 78 -6.82 3.08 -8.17
N ALA A 79 -6.41 4.02 -9.02
CA ALA A 79 -5.72 3.69 -10.27
C ALA A 79 -4.53 4.61 -10.48
N VAL A 80 -3.51 4.06 -11.15
CA VAL A 80 -2.24 4.70 -11.50
C VAL A 80 -1.96 4.43 -12.97
N SER A 81 -1.26 5.35 -13.63
CA SER A 81 -0.96 5.27 -15.07
C SER A 81 0.08 4.21 -15.44
N GLU A 82 0.92 3.79 -14.48
CA GLU A 82 1.94 2.77 -14.66
C GLU A 82 1.65 1.53 -13.80
N SER A 83 2.11 0.36 -14.24
CA SER A 83 1.95 -0.88 -13.46
C SER A 83 2.78 -0.80 -12.18
N PRO A 84 2.15 -0.86 -10.99
CA PRO A 84 2.90 -0.83 -9.73
C PRO A 84 3.65 -2.14 -9.46
N LEU A 85 3.41 -3.19 -10.27
CA LEU A 85 4.15 -4.45 -10.24
C LEU A 85 5.47 -4.38 -11.02
N GLU A 86 5.66 -3.36 -11.85
CA GLU A 86 6.90 -3.10 -12.56
C GLU A 86 7.67 -1.92 -11.94
N ASN A 87 6.94 -0.95 -11.38
CA ASN A 87 7.50 0.21 -10.70
C ASN A 87 6.60 0.61 -9.52
N ILE A 88 6.98 0.21 -8.30
CA ILE A 88 6.18 0.49 -7.09
C ILE A 88 5.98 2.00 -6.85
N SER A 89 6.89 2.85 -7.34
CA SER A 89 6.83 4.31 -7.20
C SER A 89 5.60 4.92 -7.88
N ALA A 90 4.96 4.20 -8.83
CA ALA A 90 3.70 4.61 -9.44
C ALA A 90 2.61 4.92 -8.40
N LEU A 91 2.63 4.24 -7.25
CA LEU A 91 1.67 4.47 -6.15
C LEU A 91 1.86 5.81 -5.42
N THR A 92 2.93 6.55 -5.72
CA THR A 92 3.16 7.90 -5.18
C THR A 92 2.47 8.99 -5.99
N ASP A 93 1.97 8.67 -7.19
CA ASP A 93 1.26 9.57 -8.10
C ASP A 93 -0.04 8.90 -8.60
N VAL A 94 -1.10 9.03 -7.80
CA VAL A 94 -2.38 8.34 -8.02
C VAL A 94 -3.32 9.23 -8.82
N ASP A 95 -3.74 8.74 -9.98
CA ASP A 95 -4.58 9.48 -10.93
C ASP A 95 -6.09 9.37 -10.63
N PHE A 96 -6.48 8.33 -9.89
CA PHE A 96 -7.87 8.03 -9.59
C PHE A 96 -8.03 7.51 -8.15
N VAL A 97 -9.04 8.03 -7.45
CA VAL A 97 -9.42 7.60 -6.11
C VAL A 97 -10.94 7.52 -6.01
N MET A 98 -11.44 6.32 -5.75
CA MET A 98 -12.82 6.03 -5.37
C MET A 98 -12.84 5.51 -3.92
N LYS A 99 -13.79 6.01 -3.14
CA LYS A 99 -14.05 5.54 -1.78
C LYS A 99 -15.55 5.37 -1.58
N GLY A 100 -15.98 4.19 -1.15
CA GLY A 100 -17.37 3.82 -0.92
C GLY A 100 -18.23 4.03 -2.18
N GLY A 101 -17.68 3.82 -3.36
CA GLY A 101 -18.38 4.06 -4.64
C GLY A 101 -18.42 5.52 -5.10
N THR A 102 -17.89 6.46 -4.31
CA THR A 102 -17.81 7.88 -4.69
C THR A 102 -16.40 8.21 -5.21
N VAL A 103 -16.31 8.84 -6.38
CA VAL A 103 -15.03 9.28 -6.96
C VAL A 103 -14.64 10.64 -6.39
N TYR A 104 -13.42 10.75 -5.88
CA TYR A 104 -12.84 11.97 -5.29
C TYR A 104 -11.71 12.56 -6.14
N VAL A 105 -10.93 11.69 -6.76
CA VAL A 105 -9.91 12.05 -7.75
C VAL A 105 -10.25 11.25 -9.00
N GLY A 106 -10.31 11.89 -10.15
CA GLY A 106 -10.62 11.22 -11.39
C GLY A 106 -9.88 11.83 -12.56
N LEU A 107 -9.69 11.01 -13.59
CA LEU A 107 -9.27 11.43 -14.92
C LEU A 107 -10.37 12.33 -15.49
N HIS A 108 -10.27 13.64 -15.26
CA HIS A 108 -11.04 14.59 -16.06
C HIS A 108 -10.50 14.58 -17.49
N PRO A 109 -11.37 14.78 -18.50
CA PRO A 109 -10.96 14.82 -19.90
C PRO A 109 -9.90 15.89 -20.19
#